data_AF-A0A7X3TZ82-F1
#
_entry.id   AF-A0A7X3TZ82-F1
#
_cell.length_a   1.000
_cell.length_b   1.000
_cell.length_c   1.000
_cell.angle_alpha   90.00
_cell.angle_beta   90.00
_cell.angle_gamma   90.00
#
_symmetry.space_group_name_H-M   'P 1'
#
loop_
_entity.id
_entity.type
_entity.pdbx_description
1 polymer ?
#
loop_
_entity_poly.entity_id
_entity_poly.type
_entity_poly.pdbx_seq_one_letter_code
_entity_poly.pdbx_strand_id
1 'polypeptide(L)'
;MALQRTLAVLLAVGLAGIVAAPAQAGNAAAETPTFYEDVLPILQANCQTCHRPVAQNIGGLVAPMSLTSYAETRPWARSIASKVEAREMPPWFASGPAGVFANERGLTDAEIDTILRWVDAGAPAGEANDAPPAKQWVEETSAGWSLGAPDFTVQTPEPYLVDDDIYDLNISFFAPLTEAVPEDTWIRGWEFRTGTEGVVHHMCVFVMPPSGPVGISDGSAAAGADTLGQMLGCIAEGAESGMLPEGFGVLIEKGSTLVFNMHYHKEPADGSGVWSRPEVGFFVTDEPVKYKVRNDFIPNAGFEIPPNHPRYRIGTSRLLEKDTLVLTYWPHAHLRATAARYTAIYPDGTEELLLDV
;
A
#
# COMPACT_ATOMS: atom_id res chain seq x y z
N MET A 1 7.86 82.84 -72.14
CA MET A 1 8.09 81.93 -73.27
C MET A 1 8.19 80.53 -72.70
N ALA A 2 7.13 79.73 -72.88
CA ALA A 2 7.15 78.51 -73.71
C ALA A 2 7.87 77.34 -72.98
N LEU A 3 7.35 76.13 -72.83
CA LEU A 3 6.24 75.47 -73.50
C LEU A 3 5.88 74.23 -72.64
N GLN A 4 4.59 73.89 -72.59
CA GLN A 4 4.06 72.66 -72.00
C GLN A 4 4.71 71.40 -72.57
N ARG A 5 4.95 70.39 -71.71
CA ARG A 5 4.89 68.98 -72.10
C ARG A 5 4.29 68.14 -70.97
N THR A 6 3.06 67.71 -71.21
CA THR A 6 2.34 66.61 -70.57
C THR A 6 3.14 65.30 -70.61
N LEU A 7 3.22 64.58 -69.50
CA LEU A 7 3.50 63.14 -69.50
C LEU A 7 2.70 62.45 -68.40
N ALA A 8 2.02 61.37 -68.78
CA ALA A 8 1.05 60.61 -68.03
C ALA A 8 1.67 59.85 -66.84
N VAL A 9 0.95 59.85 -65.71
CA VAL A 9 1.26 59.02 -64.54
C VAL A 9 0.68 57.62 -64.78
N LEU A 10 1.55 56.64 -65.04
CA LEU A 10 1.22 55.21 -65.00
C LEU A 10 1.38 54.72 -63.56
N LEU A 11 0.27 54.35 -62.93
CA LEU A 11 0.25 53.69 -61.63
C LEU A 11 0.64 52.22 -61.82
N ALA A 12 1.89 51.86 -61.49
CA ALA A 12 2.31 50.47 -61.42
C ALA A 12 1.99 49.93 -60.01
N VAL A 13 0.96 49.09 -59.90
CA VAL A 13 0.68 48.30 -58.70
C VAL A 13 1.72 47.18 -58.62
N GLY A 14 2.74 47.36 -57.78
CA GLY A 14 3.70 46.32 -57.45
C GLY A 14 3.08 45.30 -56.50
N LEU A 15 2.76 44.11 -57.00
CA LEU A 15 2.36 42.96 -56.20
C LEU A 15 3.62 42.39 -55.53
N ALA A 16 3.90 42.80 -54.29
CA ALA A 16 4.94 42.19 -53.47
C ALA A 16 4.45 40.81 -53.00
N GLY A 17 4.89 39.76 -53.71
CA GLY A 17 4.70 38.38 -53.27
C GLY A 17 5.49 38.13 -51.99
N ILE A 18 4.81 38.08 -50.86
CA ILE A 18 5.35 37.53 -49.61
C ILE A 18 5.45 36.01 -49.83
N VAL A 19 6.64 35.53 -50.17
CA VAL A 19 6.97 34.10 -50.08
C VAL A 19 7.14 33.80 -48.60
N ALA A 20 6.05 33.41 -47.94
CA ALA A 20 6.12 32.79 -46.63
C ALA A 20 6.81 31.43 -46.82
N ALA A 21 8.07 31.31 -46.39
CA ALA A 21 8.69 30.02 -46.22
C ALA A 21 7.79 29.18 -45.29
N PRO A 22 7.51 27.90 -45.61
CA PRO A 22 6.78 27.06 -44.68
C PRO A 22 7.61 27.01 -43.40
N ALA A 23 7.04 27.49 -42.30
CA ALA A 23 7.60 27.23 -40.99
C ALA A 23 7.60 25.70 -40.85
N GLN A 24 8.78 25.10 -40.95
CA GLN A 24 9.00 23.76 -40.44
C GLN A 24 8.74 23.88 -38.94
N ALA A 25 7.51 23.58 -38.53
CA ALA A 25 7.27 23.14 -37.16
C ALA A 25 8.14 21.90 -37.01
N GLY A 26 9.30 22.06 -36.39
CA GLY A 26 10.06 20.95 -35.89
C GLY A 26 9.16 20.27 -34.87
N ASN A 27 8.42 19.25 -35.32
CA ASN A 27 8.15 18.13 -34.45
C ASN A 27 9.54 17.62 -34.08
N ALA A 28 10.11 18.13 -32.99
CA ALA A 28 11.08 17.35 -32.24
C ALA A 28 10.35 16.02 -32.03
N ALA A 29 10.79 14.97 -32.74
CA ALA A 29 10.30 13.64 -32.50
C ALA A 29 10.52 13.43 -31.01
N ALA A 30 9.43 13.27 -30.24
CA ALA A 30 9.56 12.98 -28.82
C ALA A 30 10.54 11.83 -28.69
N GLU A 31 11.63 12.05 -27.97
CA GLU A 31 12.70 11.06 -27.87
C GLU A 31 12.07 9.75 -27.37
N THR A 32 12.49 8.66 -28.02
CA THR A 32 12.02 7.32 -27.70
C THR A 32 12.49 7.00 -26.28
N PRO A 33 11.57 6.71 -25.33
CA PRO A 33 11.98 6.43 -23.97
C PRO A 33 12.88 5.20 -23.90
N THR A 34 13.83 5.20 -22.98
CA THR A 34 14.75 4.08 -22.73
C THR A 34 14.57 3.49 -21.35
N PHE A 35 15.07 2.26 -21.15
CA PHE A 35 14.93 1.59 -19.87
C PHE A 35 15.67 2.34 -18.75
N TYR A 36 16.95 2.67 -18.94
CA TYR A 36 17.77 3.22 -17.87
C TYR A 36 17.38 4.65 -17.50
N GLU A 37 17.09 5.50 -18.48
CA GLU A 37 16.74 6.90 -18.25
C GLU A 37 15.29 7.08 -17.77
N ASP A 38 14.32 6.49 -18.48
CA ASP A 38 12.91 6.84 -18.30
C ASP A 38 12.09 5.82 -17.52
N VAL A 39 12.30 4.52 -17.76
CA VAL A 39 11.45 3.46 -17.19
C VAL A 39 11.93 3.02 -15.81
N LEU A 40 13.24 2.89 -15.61
CA LEU A 40 13.82 2.42 -14.35
C LEU A 40 13.43 3.31 -13.15
N PRO A 41 13.41 4.65 -13.23
CA PRO A 41 12.89 5.49 -12.14
C PRO A 41 11.44 5.15 -11.76
N ILE A 42 10.57 4.93 -12.75
CA ILE A 42 9.16 4.57 -12.54
C ILE A 42 9.06 3.22 -11.81
N LEU A 43 9.84 2.24 -12.25
CA LEU A 43 9.87 0.91 -11.63
C LEU A 43 10.43 0.97 -10.19
N GLN A 44 11.48 1.74 -9.93
CA GLN A 44 12.05 1.93 -8.58
C GLN A 44 11.04 2.56 -7.59
N ALA A 45 10.26 3.53 -8.08
CA ALA A 45 9.25 4.22 -7.27
C ALA A 45 8.03 3.33 -6.98
N ASN A 46 7.52 2.64 -8.01
CA ASN A 46 6.17 2.06 -7.97
C ASN A 46 6.12 0.53 -7.98
N CYS A 47 7.16 -0.15 -8.45
CA CYS A 47 7.11 -1.60 -8.70
C CYS A 47 8.09 -2.40 -7.84
N GLN A 48 9.31 -1.89 -7.62
CA GLN A 48 10.38 -2.67 -7.00
C GLN A 48 10.18 -2.96 -5.51
N THR A 49 9.19 -2.36 -4.85
CA THR A 49 8.79 -2.77 -3.49
C THR A 49 8.40 -4.25 -3.46
N CYS A 50 7.68 -4.71 -4.50
CA CYS A 50 7.24 -6.10 -4.64
C CYS A 50 8.05 -6.88 -5.69
N HIS A 51 8.55 -6.20 -6.74
CA HIS A 51 9.28 -6.79 -7.85
C HIS A 51 10.81 -6.73 -7.67
N ARG A 52 11.31 -7.35 -6.59
CA ARG A 52 12.75 -7.49 -6.31
C ARG A 52 13.04 -8.89 -5.74
N PRO A 53 14.29 -9.39 -5.82
CA PRO A 53 14.62 -10.77 -5.42
C PRO A 53 14.26 -11.12 -3.97
N VAL A 54 14.36 -10.14 -3.06
CA VAL A 54 13.97 -10.26 -1.65
C VAL A 54 13.02 -9.11 -1.32
N ALA A 55 11.77 -9.19 -1.75
CA ALA A 55 10.77 -8.14 -1.55
C ALA A 55 10.33 -8.00 -0.09
N GLN A 56 9.73 -6.86 0.25
CA GLN A 56 9.04 -6.71 1.53
C GLN A 56 7.96 -7.79 1.64
N ASN A 57 7.91 -8.49 2.77
CA ASN A 57 6.83 -9.43 3.05
C ASN A 57 5.58 -8.63 3.48
N ILE A 58 4.90 -8.01 2.51
CA ILE A 58 3.59 -7.35 2.68
C ILE A 58 2.51 -8.43 2.62
N GLY A 59 2.44 -9.30 3.62
CA GLY A 59 1.45 -10.38 3.63
C GLY A 59 1.70 -11.47 2.59
N GLY A 60 2.95 -11.88 2.42
CA GLY A 60 3.38 -12.95 1.50
C GLY A 60 3.46 -12.51 0.03
N LEU A 61 3.15 -11.25 -0.29
CA LEU A 61 3.10 -10.73 -1.66
C LEU A 61 4.48 -10.34 -2.19
N VAL A 62 5.29 -11.34 -2.55
CA VAL A 62 6.47 -11.16 -3.39
C VAL A 62 6.09 -11.43 -4.84
N ALA A 63 6.38 -10.51 -5.75
CA ALA A 63 6.10 -10.75 -7.15
C ALA A 63 7.03 -11.85 -7.69
N PRO A 64 6.55 -12.76 -8.56
CA PRO A 64 7.33 -13.92 -9.00
C PRO A 64 8.47 -13.56 -9.96
N MET A 65 8.59 -12.29 -10.34
CA MET A 65 9.65 -11.76 -11.20
C MET A 65 10.23 -10.48 -10.62
N SER A 66 11.56 -10.38 -10.72
CA SER A 66 12.32 -9.17 -10.41
C SER A 66 12.24 -8.16 -11.56
N LEU A 67 12.15 -6.88 -11.22
CA LEU A 67 12.22 -5.75 -12.17
C LEU A 67 13.36 -4.79 -11.80
N THR A 68 14.45 -5.33 -11.24
CA THR A 68 15.61 -4.53 -10.76
C THR A 68 16.65 -4.24 -11.83
N SER A 69 16.61 -4.94 -12.96
CA SER A 69 17.54 -4.76 -14.08
C SER A 69 16.85 -4.84 -15.44
N TYR A 70 17.51 -4.34 -16.48
CA TYR A 70 17.00 -4.42 -17.85
C TYR A 70 16.80 -5.87 -18.29
N ALA A 71 17.77 -6.74 -18.00
CA ALA A 71 17.73 -8.15 -18.38
C ALA A 71 16.55 -8.90 -17.75
N GLU A 72 16.21 -8.57 -16.50
CA GLU A 72 15.07 -9.16 -15.80
C GLU A 72 13.74 -8.54 -16.25
N THR A 73 13.70 -7.23 -16.54
CA THR A 73 12.48 -6.51 -16.92
C THR A 73 12.06 -6.79 -18.37
N ARG A 74 13.02 -6.84 -19.29
CA ARG A 74 12.76 -6.87 -20.74
C ARG A 74 11.85 -8.03 -21.19
N PRO A 75 11.96 -9.27 -20.68
CA PRO A 75 11.04 -10.36 -21.02
C PRO A 75 9.57 -10.07 -20.69
N TRP A 76 9.31 -9.23 -19.68
CA TRP A 76 7.98 -8.89 -19.20
C TRP A 76 7.41 -7.62 -19.82
N ALA A 77 8.14 -6.92 -20.69
CA ALA A 77 7.77 -5.61 -21.24
C ALA A 77 6.30 -5.52 -21.72
N ARG A 78 5.83 -6.48 -22.53
CA ARG A 78 4.43 -6.51 -23.00
C ARG A 78 3.42 -6.76 -21.88
N SER A 79 3.76 -7.61 -20.92
CA SER A 79 2.90 -7.88 -19.76
C SER A 79 2.80 -6.64 -18.87
N ILE A 80 3.93 -5.95 -18.64
CA ILE A 80 3.97 -4.69 -17.91
C ILE A 80 3.06 -3.67 -18.60
N ALA A 81 3.24 -3.42 -19.90
CA ALA A 81 2.38 -2.51 -20.67
C ALA A 81 0.88 -2.82 -20.49
N SER A 82 0.48 -4.08 -20.68
CA SER A 82 -0.92 -4.49 -20.52
C SER A 82 -1.46 -4.24 -19.11
N LYS A 83 -0.65 -4.48 -18.07
CA LYS A 83 -1.08 -4.30 -16.67
C LYS A 83 -1.14 -2.84 -16.24
N VAL A 84 -0.20 -2.02 -16.70
CA VAL A 84 -0.21 -0.57 -16.40
C VAL A 84 -1.29 0.16 -17.19
N GLU A 85 -1.54 -0.22 -18.45
CA GLU A 85 -2.63 0.33 -19.26
C GLU A 85 -4.01 0.03 -18.65
N ALA A 86 -4.19 -1.19 -18.13
CA ALA A 86 -5.39 -1.59 -17.42
C ALA A 86 -5.49 -1.01 -15.99
N ARG A 87 -4.46 -0.29 -15.50
CA ARG A 87 -4.33 0.19 -14.12
C ARG A 87 -4.47 -0.90 -13.06
N GLU A 88 -4.11 -2.13 -13.42
CA GLU A 88 -4.07 -3.25 -12.48
C GLU A 88 -2.78 -3.24 -11.66
N MET A 89 -1.74 -2.55 -12.14
CA MET A 89 -0.44 -2.43 -11.50
C MET A 89 0.06 -0.96 -11.48
N PRO A 90 0.66 -0.49 -10.36
CA PRO A 90 0.66 -1.16 -9.06
C PRO A 90 -0.77 -1.28 -8.50
N PRO A 91 -1.09 -2.32 -7.71
CA PRO A 91 -2.46 -2.51 -7.22
C PRO A 91 -2.89 -1.34 -6.32
N TRP A 92 -3.96 -0.67 -6.72
CA TRP A 92 -4.60 0.40 -5.94
C TRP A 92 -6.08 0.42 -6.27
N PHE A 93 -6.88 -0.15 -5.37
CA PHE A 93 -8.32 -0.29 -5.57
C PHE A 93 -9.12 0.90 -5.01
N ALA A 94 -8.48 1.75 -4.21
CA ALA A 94 -9.12 2.92 -3.64
C ALA A 94 -9.29 4.03 -4.69
N SER A 95 -10.44 4.66 -4.65
CA SER A 95 -10.76 5.92 -5.30
C SER A 95 -11.08 6.95 -4.22
N GLY A 96 -10.39 8.08 -4.29
CA GLY A 96 -10.45 9.18 -3.33
C GLY A 96 -9.72 10.38 -3.91
N PRO A 97 -9.69 11.53 -3.22
CA PRO A 97 -8.89 12.66 -3.67
C PRO A 97 -7.42 12.26 -3.73
N ALA A 98 -6.78 12.46 -4.88
CA ALA A 98 -5.36 12.16 -5.05
C ALA A 98 -4.50 12.99 -4.07
N GLY A 99 -3.46 12.37 -3.53
CA GLY A 99 -2.52 12.97 -2.58
C GLY A 99 -2.97 12.95 -1.12
N VAL A 100 -4.04 12.22 -0.78
CA VAL A 100 -4.53 12.10 0.60
C VAL A 100 -3.88 10.95 1.35
N PHE A 101 -3.67 9.81 0.69
CA PHE A 101 -3.16 8.61 1.35
C PHE A 101 -1.64 8.55 1.27
N ALA A 102 -0.98 8.34 2.41
CA ALA A 102 0.48 8.22 2.47
C ALA A 102 1.00 6.99 1.70
N ASN A 103 0.16 5.97 1.53
CA ASN A 103 0.45 4.75 0.78
C ASN A 103 -0.27 4.72 -0.58
N GLU A 104 -0.73 5.87 -1.10
CA GLU A 104 -1.31 5.95 -2.44
C GLU A 104 -0.34 5.40 -3.47
N ARG A 105 -0.85 4.47 -4.29
CA ARG A 105 -0.09 3.83 -5.35
C ARG A 105 -0.81 4.04 -6.67
N GLY A 106 -0.05 4.31 -7.71
CA GLY A 106 -0.62 4.49 -9.02
C GLY A 106 0.39 5.14 -9.94
N LEU A 107 0.24 4.85 -11.22
CA LEU A 107 1.00 5.54 -12.24
C LEU A 107 0.17 6.71 -12.77
N THR A 108 0.82 7.85 -12.90
CA THR A 108 0.30 8.99 -13.66
C THR A 108 0.14 8.62 -15.13
N ASP A 109 -0.71 9.34 -15.85
CA ASP A 109 -0.92 9.12 -17.29
C ASP A 109 0.39 9.26 -18.08
N ALA A 110 1.29 10.15 -17.64
CA ALA A 110 2.60 10.35 -18.24
C ALA A 110 3.55 9.18 -18.00
N GLU A 111 3.54 8.58 -16.81
CA GLU A 111 4.32 7.38 -16.50
C GLU A 111 3.82 6.16 -17.29
N ILE A 112 2.49 5.99 -17.39
CA ILE A 112 1.89 4.95 -18.22
C ILE A 112 2.31 5.14 -19.68
N ASP A 113 2.14 6.34 -20.25
CA ASP A 113 2.53 6.66 -21.62
C ASP A 113 4.02 6.38 -21.88
N THR A 114 4.88 6.72 -20.94
CA THR A 114 6.33 6.46 -21.03
C THR A 114 6.62 4.97 -21.15
N ILE A 115 5.99 4.14 -20.32
CA ILE A 115 6.13 2.68 -20.40
C ILE A 115 5.58 2.15 -21.72
N LEU A 116 4.41 2.61 -22.17
CA LEU A 116 3.80 2.14 -23.42
C LEU A 116 4.67 2.49 -24.63
N ARG A 117 5.14 3.74 -24.75
CA ARG A 117 6.04 4.16 -25.83
C ARG A 117 7.37 3.41 -25.81
N TRP A 118 7.94 3.15 -24.63
CA TRP A 118 9.12 2.31 -24.49
C TRP A 118 8.87 0.91 -25.06
N VAL A 119 7.76 0.26 -24.68
CA VAL A 119 7.40 -1.08 -25.16
C VAL A 119 7.15 -1.10 -26.67
N ASP A 120 6.42 -0.12 -27.21
CA ASP A 120 6.09 0.01 -28.63
C ASP A 120 7.33 0.22 -29.50
N ALA A 121 8.33 0.94 -28.98
CA ALA A 121 9.63 1.10 -29.63
C ALA A 121 10.51 -0.16 -29.57
N GLY A 122 9.99 -1.26 -29.03
CA GLY A 122 10.74 -2.49 -28.82
C GLY A 122 11.68 -2.38 -27.64
N ALA A 123 11.25 -1.72 -26.55
CA ALA A 123 11.84 -1.68 -25.22
C ALA A 123 13.36 -1.42 -25.15
N PRO A 124 13.90 -0.41 -25.84
CA PRO A 124 15.34 -0.16 -25.89
C PRO A 124 15.95 0.03 -24.49
N ALA A 125 17.19 -0.44 -24.30
CA ALA A 125 17.87 -0.35 -23.01
C ALA A 125 18.27 1.11 -22.67
N GLY A 126 18.76 1.86 -23.67
CA GLY A 126 19.47 3.12 -23.42
C GLY A 126 20.88 2.89 -22.89
N GLU A 127 21.53 3.94 -22.43
CA GLU A 127 22.88 3.86 -21.84
C GLU A 127 22.79 3.60 -20.33
N ALA A 128 23.59 2.66 -19.84
CA ALA A 128 23.59 2.31 -18.41
C ALA A 128 24.04 3.47 -17.50
N ASN A 129 24.74 4.48 -18.05
CA ASN A 129 25.18 5.66 -17.31
C ASN A 129 24.05 6.66 -17.03
N ASP A 130 22.92 6.54 -17.74
CA ASP A 130 21.74 7.38 -17.54
C ASP A 130 20.83 6.80 -16.44
N ALA A 131 21.17 5.64 -15.90
CA ALA A 131 20.42 4.98 -14.85
C ALA A 131 20.44 5.80 -13.53
N PRO A 132 19.30 5.96 -12.84
CA PRO A 132 19.32 6.43 -11.46
C PRO A 132 20.13 5.47 -10.58
N PRO A 133 20.71 5.95 -9.46
CA PRO A 133 21.29 5.07 -8.46
C PRO A 133 20.32 3.96 -8.05
N ALA A 134 20.84 2.76 -7.81
CA ALA A 134 20.02 1.66 -7.32
C ALA A 134 19.39 2.03 -5.97
N LYS A 135 18.07 1.85 -5.86
CA LYS A 135 17.34 2.07 -4.62
C LYS A 135 17.94 1.21 -3.52
N GLN A 136 18.28 1.84 -2.41
CA GLN A 136 18.74 1.15 -1.21
C GLN A 136 17.54 0.77 -0.36
N TRP A 137 17.56 -0.44 0.18
CA TRP A 137 16.45 -0.98 0.95
C TRP A 137 16.84 -1.08 2.42
N VAL A 138 16.00 -0.54 3.31
CA VAL A 138 16.30 -0.47 4.74
C VAL A 138 16.57 -1.87 5.31
N GLU A 139 15.81 -2.85 4.84
CA GLU A 139 15.87 -4.27 5.17
C GLU A 139 17.26 -4.88 5.03
N GLU A 140 18.03 -4.42 4.06
CA GLU A 140 19.39 -4.90 3.79
C GLU A 140 20.35 -4.57 4.94
N THR A 141 20.02 -3.54 5.72
CA THR A 141 20.84 -3.05 6.85
C THR A 141 20.17 -3.22 8.21
N SER A 142 18.91 -3.66 8.25
CA SER A 142 18.09 -3.81 9.46
C SER A 142 17.71 -5.27 9.74
N ALA A 143 18.55 -6.23 9.32
CA ALA A 143 18.26 -7.66 9.49
C ALA A 143 16.87 -8.08 8.95
N GLY A 144 16.45 -7.45 7.84
CA GLY A 144 15.17 -7.72 7.16
C GLY A 144 13.96 -6.91 7.67
N TRP A 145 14.12 -5.92 8.54
CA TRP A 145 13.01 -5.10 9.06
C TRP A 145 12.76 -3.87 8.17
N SER A 146 11.61 -3.78 7.53
CA SER A 146 11.27 -2.72 6.55
C SER A 146 11.18 -1.33 7.15
N LEU A 147 10.86 -1.21 8.44
CA LEU A 147 10.80 0.05 9.16
C LEU A 147 12.13 0.46 9.83
N GLY A 148 13.20 -0.31 9.64
CA GLY A 148 14.47 -0.16 10.34
C GLY A 148 14.61 -1.13 11.51
N ALA A 149 15.75 -1.11 12.20
CA ALA A 149 15.94 -1.99 13.35
C ALA A 149 14.95 -1.61 14.48
N PRO A 150 14.13 -2.57 14.97
CA PRO A 150 13.22 -2.30 16.08
C PRO A 150 13.99 -2.11 17.39
N ASP A 151 13.41 -1.33 18.31
CA ASP A 151 13.98 -1.10 19.64
C ASP A 151 13.91 -2.37 20.51
N PHE A 152 12.87 -3.17 20.33
CA PHE A 152 12.75 -4.51 20.89
C PHE A 152 11.85 -5.39 20.03
N THR A 153 12.02 -6.70 20.15
CA THR A 153 11.14 -7.68 19.49
C THR A 153 10.49 -8.61 20.51
N VAL A 154 9.34 -9.17 20.13
CA VAL A 154 8.59 -10.12 20.96
C VAL A 154 8.14 -11.27 20.08
N GLN A 155 8.50 -12.49 20.48
CA GLN A 155 8.13 -13.72 19.81
C GLN A 155 7.13 -14.51 20.64
N THR A 156 6.47 -15.49 20.02
CA THR A 156 5.79 -16.52 20.81
C THR A 156 6.80 -17.28 21.68
N PRO A 157 6.41 -17.68 22.91
CA PRO A 157 7.33 -18.34 23.84
C PRO A 157 7.97 -19.61 23.25
N GLU A 158 7.17 -20.41 22.55
CA GLU A 158 7.60 -21.64 21.88
C GLU A 158 7.30 -21.57 20.38
N PRO A 159 8.11 -22.24 19.54
CA PRO A 159 7.74 -22.49 18.15
C PRO A 159 6.56 -23.48 18.08
N TYR A 160 5.73 -23.35 17.06
CA TYR A 160 4.58 -24.19 16.80
C TYR A 160 4.79 -25.00 15.52
N LEU A 161 4.57 -26.32 15.56
CA LEU A 161 4.59 -27.16 14.37
C LEU A 161 3.20 -27.14 13.73
N VAL A 162 3.12 -26.62 12.50
CA VAL A 162 1.96 -26.81 11.64
C VAL A 162 2.15 -28.14 10.93
N ASP A 163 1.42 -29.17 11.36
CA ASP A 163 1.59 -30.54 10.86
C ASP A 163 1.22 -30.73 9.38
N ASP A 164 1.68 -31.83 8.80
CA ASP A 164 1.50 -32.21 7.39
C ASP A 164 0.01 -32.21 6.95
N ASP A 165 -0.90 -32.64 7.83
CA ASP A 165 -2.33 -32.82 7.54
C ASP A 165 -3.17 -31.55 7.69
N ILE A 166 -2.57 -30.45 8.16
CA ILE A 166 -3.25 -29.16 8.30
C ILE A 166 -3.45 -28.52 6.93
N TYR A 167 -4.72 -28.34 6.56
CA TYR A 167 -5.16 -27.55 5.40
C TYR A 167 -5.48 -26.10 5.79
N ASP A 168 -6.22 -25.92 6.88
CA ASP A 168 -6.69 -24.64 7.38
C ASP A 168 -6.74 -24.72 8.92
N LEU A 169 -6.05 -23.80 9.59
CA LEU A 169 -5.99 -23.73 11.04
C LEU A 169 -5.96 -22.28 11.53
N ASN A 170 -6.94 -21.93 12.35
CA ASN A 170 -6.97 -20.68 13.09
C ASN A 170 -6.62 -20.93 14.56
N ILE A 171 -5.53 -20.33 15.05
CA ILE A 171 -5.02 -20.54 16.41
C ILE A 171 -4.46 -19.23 16.98
N SER A 172 -4.57 -19.04 18.30
CA SER A 172 -4.02 -17.87 18.98
C SER A 172 -2.93 -18.24 19.97
N PHE A 173 -1.83 -17.49 19.97
CA PHE A 173 -0.71 -17.63 20.90
C PHE A 173 -0.59 -16.38 21.78
N PHE A 174 -0.13 -16.56 23.00
CA PHE A 174 -0.04 -15.50 24.00
C PHE A 174 1.42 -15.30 24.41
N ALA A 175 1.90 -14.05 24.35
CA ALA A 175 3.25 -13.68 24.76
C ALA A 175 3.18 -12.52 25.78
N PRO A 176 3.44 -12.78 27.08
CA PRO A 176 3.52 -11.73 28.08
C PRO A 176 4.58 -10.69 27.72
N LEU A 177 4.28 -9.40 27.88
CA LEU A 177 5.21 -8.31 27.60
C LEU A 177 6.03 -7.89 28.82
N THR A 178 5.91 -8.59 29.96
CA THR A 178 6.50 -8.15 31.24
C THR A 178 8.01 -7.94 31.21
N GLU A 179 8.74 -8.69 30.39
CA GLU A 179 10.19 -8.54 30.24
C GLU A 179 10.57 -7.43 29.25
N ALA A 180 9.86 -7.38 28.10
CA ALA A 180 10.12 -6.41 27.03
C ALA A 180 9.60 -4.99 27.35
N VAL A 181 8.56 -4.89 28.18
CA VAL A 181 7.85 -3.65 28.54
C VAL A 181 7.71 -3.61 30.08
N PRO A 182 8.80 -3.24 30.80
CA PRO A 182 8.84 -3.25 32.28
C PRO A 182 8.07 -2.09 32.93
N GLU A 183 7.72 -1.08 32.14
CA GLU A 183 6.91 0.10 32.49
C GLU A 183 6.02 0.48 31.31
N ASP A 184 5.05 1.38 31.51
CA ASP A 184 4.16 1.82 30.45
C ASP A 184 4.95 2.51 29.32
N THR A 185 4.86 2.00 28.10
CA THR A 185 5.70 2.44 26.97
C THR A 185 4.84 2.95 25.81
N TRP A 186 5.23 4.10 25.27
CA TRP A 186 4.64 4.64 24.04
C TRP A 186 5.34 4.08 22.80
N ILE A 187 4.52 3.50 21.92
CA ILE A 187 4.94 2.90 20.66
C ILE A 187 4.49 3.79 19.51
N ARG A 188 5.40 4.08 18.59
CA ARG A 188 5.12 4.81 17.35
C ARG A 188 5.09 3.93 16.11
N GLY A 189 5.50 2.67 16.20
CA GLY A 189 5.44 1.76 15.05
C GLY A 189 5.57 0.31 15.46
N TRP A 190 5.12 -0.57 14.58
CA TRP A 190 5.26 -2.01 14.74
C TRP A 190 5.37 -2.68 13.36
N GLU A 191 6.12 -3.76 13.31
CA GLU A 191 6.28 -4.59 12.11
C GLU A 191 6.13 -6.07 12.49
N PHE A 192 5.50 -6.83 11.60
CA PHE A 192 5.13 -8.22 11.84
C PHE A 192 5.97 -9.18 11.01
N ARG A 193 6.40 -10.28 11.63
CA ARG A 193 6.97 -11.44 10.95
C ARG A 193 6.17 -12.67 11.31
N THR A 194 5.68 -13.36 10.29
CA THR A 194 4.83 -14.55 10.44
C THR A 194 5.57 -15.75 11.05
N GLY A 195 6.91 -15.72 11.07
CA GLY A 195 7.74 -16.80 11.62
C GLY A 195 7.89 -18.01 10.71
N THR A 196 7.19 -18.03 9.59
CA THR A 196 7.30 -19.03 8.52
C THR A 196 6.76 -18.43 7.21
N GLU A 197 7.35 -18.82 6.09
CA GLU A 197 6.96 -18.34 4.77
C GLU A 197 6.02 -19.34 4.07
N GLY A 198 5.08 -18.83 3.27
CA GLY A 198 4.29 -19.64 2.33
C GLY A 198 3.12 -20.44 2.92
N VAL A 199 2.90 -20.45 4.24
CA VAL A 199 1.77 -21.18 4.87
C VAL A 199 0.85 -20.32 5.74
N VAL A 200 1.17 -19.04 5.93
CA VAL A 200 0.35 -18.12 6.73
C VAL A 200 -0.52 -17.31 5.79
N HIS A 201 -1.84 -17.49 5.90
CA HIS A 201 -2.82 -16.70 5.17
C HIS A 201 -2.96 -15.30 5.79
N HIS A 202 -3.06 -15.22 7.11
CA HIS A 202 -2.85 -13.95 7.82
C HIS A 202 -2.38 -14.16 9.26
N MET A 203 -1.77 -13.12 9.82
CA MET A 203 -1.50 -13.01 11.24
C MET A 203 -1.97 -11.66 11.74
N CYS A 204 -2.78 -11.63 12.80
CA CYS A 204 -3.24 -10.42 13.45
C CYS A 204 -2.70 -10.34 14.86
N VAL A 205 -2.23 -9.17 15.29
CA VAL A 205 -1.66 -8.99 16.63
C VAL A 205 -2.54 -8.05 17.44
N PHE A 206 -2.82 -8.44 18.67
CA PHE A 206 -3.58 -7.66 19.65
C PHE A 206 -2.73 -7.43 20.90
N VAL A 207 -2.98 -6.31 21.57
CA VAL A 207 -2.46 -6.00 22.92
C VAL A 207 -3.62 -6.16 23.89
N MET A 208 -3.54 -7.21 24.70
CA MET A 208 -4.44 -7.42 25.83
C MET A 208 -3.87 -6.68 27.06
N PRO A 209 -4.57 -5.68 27.63
CA PRO A 209 -4.06 -4.96 28.78
C PRO A 209 -4.09 -5.83 30.05
N PRO A 210 -3.31 -5.50 31.09
CA PRO A 210 -3.24 -6.28 32.33
C PRO A 210 -4.59 -6.41 33.05
N SER A 211 -5.53 -5.50 32.80
CA SER A 211 -6.89 -5.53 33.34
C SER A 211 -7.83 -6.51 32.63
N GLY A 212 -7.37 -7.18 31.57
CA GLY A 212 -8.22 -7.95 30.65
C GLY A 212 -8.80 -7.07 29.52
N PRO A 213 -9.42 -7.65 28.49
CA PRO A 213 -9.87 -6.90 27.32
C PRO A 213 -10.83 -5.77 27.68
N VAL A 214 -10.59 -4.56 27.12
CA VAL A 214 -11.41 -3.37 27.33
C VAL A 214 -12.43 -3.24 26.20
N GLY A 215 -13.72 -3.10 26.51
CA GLY A 215 -14.71 -2.58 25.54
C GLY A 215 -15.84 -3.50 25.06
N ILE A 216 -16.34 -4.45 25.86
CA ILE A 216 -17.62 -5.11 25.55
C ILE A 216 -18.79 -4.26 26.06
N SER A 217 -19.28 -3.34 25.22
CA SER A 217 -20.70 -2.99 25.28
C SER A 217 -21.48 -4.09 24.56
N ASP A 218 -22.20 -4.88 25.35
CA ASP A 218 -23.44 -5.58 24.94
C ASP A 218 -23.28 -6.90 24.17
N GLY A 219 -22.66 -7.90 24.82
CA GLY A 219 -23.14 -9.28 24.84
C GLY A 219 -23.63 -9.95 23.54
N SER A 220 -22.72 -10.24 22.59
CA SER A 220 -22.98 -11.23 21.53
C SER A 220 -21.97 -12.37 21.56
N ALA A 221 -22.48 -13.60 21.48
CA ALA A 221 -21.77 -14.86 21.71
C ALA A 221 -21.00 -15.37 20.46
N ALA A 222 -20.20 -14.50 19.85
CA ALA A 222 -19.17 -14.88 18.89
C ALA A 222 -17.84 -14.31 19.40
N ALA A 223 -17.03 -15.15 20.06
CA ALA A 223 -15.68 -14.74 20.49
C ALA A 223 -14.77 -14.62 19.26
N GLY A 224 -14.92 -13.52 18.52
CA GLY A 224 -14.00 -13.06 17.47
C GLY A 224 -12.89 -12.18 18.04
N ALA A 225 -12.09 -11.61 17.13
CA ALA A 225 -10.97 -10.68 17.36
C ALA A 225 -11.24 -9.60 18.44
N ASP A 226 -12.50 -9.21 18.62
CA ASP A 226 -12.96 -8.15 19.52
C ASP A 226 -12.78 -8.45 21.01
N THR A 227 -12.48 -9.70 21.39
CA THR A 227 -12.21 -10.09 22.79
C THR A 227 -10.72 -10.14 23.15
N LEU A 228 -9.83 -9.86 22.20
CA LEU A 228 -8.38 -10.05 22.33
C LEU A 228 -7.62 -8.77 22.74
N GLY A 229 -8.32 -7.65 22.90
CA GLY A 229 -7.74 -6.35 23.27
C GLY A 229 -7.61 -5.40 22.08
N GLN A 230 -6.72 -4.42 22.17
CA GLN A 230 -6.50 -3.46 21.08
C GLN A 230 -5.74 -4.14 19.94
N MET A 231 -6.33 -4.22 18.76
CA MET A 231 -5.65 -4.69 17.56
C MET A 231 -4.53 -3.72 17.17
N LEU A 232 -3.31 -4.19 16.93
CA LEU A 232 -2.23 -3.38 16.33
C LEU A 232 -2.33 -3.39 14.82
N GLY A 233 -2.69 -4.54 14.25
CA GLY A 233 -2.88 -4.72 12.82
C GLY A 233 -2.86 -6.21 12.48
N CYS A 234 -2.83 -6.49 11.17
CA CYS A 234 -2.52 -7.81 10.63
C CYS A 234 -1.48 -7.66 9.54
N ILE A 235 -0.74 -8.73 9.32
CA ILE A 235 -0.12 -9.03 8.05
C ILE A 235 -1.10 -9.94 7.29
N ALA A 236 -1.65 -9.40 6.20
CA ALA A 236 -2.59 -10.01 5.26
C ALA A 236 -2.35 -9.35 3.89
N GLU A 237 -2.95 -9.87 2.81
CA GLU A 237 -2.74 -9.32 1.47
C GLU A 237 -3.09 -7.82 1.43
N GLY A 238 -2.09 -6.97 1.13
CA GLY A 238 -2.25 -5.52 1.05
C GLY A 238 -2.16 -4.76 2.37
N ALA A 239 -1.88 -5.42 3.49
CA ALA A 239 -1.63 -4.76 4.77
C ALA A 239 -0.13 -4.49 4.98
N GLU A 240 0.22 -3.24 5.27
CA GLU A 240 1.59 -2.79 5.45
C GLU A 240 1.91 -2.47 6.91
N SER A 241 3.17 -2.68 7.27
CA SER A 241 3.71 -2.14 8.51
C SER A 241 3.97 -0.64 8.34
N GLY A 242 3.72 0.14 9.38
CA GLY A 242 3.83 1.60 9.30
C GLY A 242 4.30 2.23 10.61
N MET A 243 4.94 3.38 10.46
CA MET A 243 5.21 4.31 11.55
C MET A 243 4.06 5.32 11.64
N LEU A 244 3.57 5.54 12.84
CA LEU A 244 2.65 6.63 13.16
C LEU A 244 3.37 7.98 12.94
N PRO A 245 2.62 9.04 12.56
CA PRO A 245 3.19 10.38 12.46
C PRO A 245 3.73 10.88 13.81
N GLU A 246 4.62 11.87 13.77
CA GLU A 246 5.17 12.50 14.96
C GLU A 246 4.05 13.01 15.91
N GLY A 247 4.19 12.75 17.21
CA GLY A 247 3.22 13.13 18.22
C GLY A 247 2.03 12.17 18.36
N PHE A 248 1.95 11.11 17.55
CA PHE A 248 0.99 10.01 17.72
C PHE A 248 1.66 8.79 18.35
N GLY A 249 0.92 8.06 19.18
CA GLY A 249 1.43 6.83 19.78
C GLY A 249 0.35 5.91 20.31
N VAL A 250 0.67 4.62 20.37
CA VAL A 250 -0.10 3.60 21.09
C VAL A 250 0.56 3.36 22.44
N LEU A 251 -0.21 3.37 23.52
CA LEU A 251 0.29 3.04 24.85
C LEU A 251 0.21 1.53 25.06
N ILE A 252 1.33 0.90 25.33
CA ILE A 252 1.38 -0.47 25.86
C ILE A 252 1.60 -0.37 27.37
N GLU A 253 0.59 -0.79 28.14
CA GLU A 253 0.66 -0.78 29.60
C GLU A 253 1.57 -1.91 30.09
N LYS A 254 2.30 -1.65 31.17
CA LYS A 254 3.08 -2.66 31.88
C LYS A 254 2.19 -3.86 32.24
N GLY A 255 2.68 -5.06 31.94
CA GLY A 255 1.96 -6.30 32.21
C GLY A 255 0.91 -6.67 31.16
N SER A 256 0.87 -5.96 30.03
CA SER A 256 0.10 -6.37 28.85
C SER A 256 0.62 -7.70 28.29
N THR A 257 -0.22 -8.36 27.48
CA THR A 257 0.10 -9.60 26.78
C THR A 257 -0.21 -9.42 25.30
N LEU A 258 0.72 -9.80 24.42
CA LEU A 258 0.42 -9.91 22.99
C LEU A 258 -0.38 -11.17 22.71
N VAL A 259 -1.39 -11.02 21.85
CA VAL A 259 -2.10 -12.15 21.25
C VAL A 259 -1.77 -12.20 19.77
N PHE A 260 -1.12 -13.27 19.34
CA PHE A 260 -0.85 -13.58 17.95
C PHE A 260 -1.96 -14.48 17.42
N ASN A 261 -2.90 -13.92 16.66
CA ASN A 261 -3.94 -14.68 15.98
C ASN A 261 -3.42 -15.12 14.61
N MET A 262 -3.10 -16.40 14.47
CA MET A 262 -2.54 -17.01 13.27
C MET A 262 -3.61 -17.76 12.50
N HIS A 263 -3.68 -17.54 11.20
CA HIS A 263 -4.43 -18.34 10.25
C HIS A 263 -3.45 -19.00 9.27
N TYR A 264 -3.21 -20.29 9.48
CA TYR A 264 -2.39 -21.10 8.59
C TYR A 264 -3.26 -21.72 7.50
N HIS A 265 -2.78 -21.65 6.26
CA HIS A 265 -3.39 -22.29 5.11
C HIS A 265 -2.30 -22.87 4.21
N LYS A 266 -2.34 -24.17 3.96
CA LYS A 266 -1.38 -24.86 3.08
C LYS A 266 -1.99 -26.08 2.42
N GLU A 267 -1.46 -26.47 1.28
CA GLU A 267 -1.80 -27.76 0.68
C GLU A 267 -1.17 -28.91 1.50
N PRO A 268 -1.96 -29.87 2.02
CA PRO A 268 -1.45 -30.96 2.83
C PRO A 268 -0.70 -31.97 1.96
N ALA A 269 0.51 -32.33 2.39
CA ALA A 269 1.32 -33.38 1.78
C ALA A 269 2.31 -33.95 2.80
N ASP A 270 2.74 -35.19 2.60
CA ASP A 270 3.80 -35.81 3.41
C ASP A 270 5.06 -34.92 3.39
N GLY A 271 5.53 -34.53 4.57
CA GLY A 271 6.67 -33.61 4.75
C GLY A 271 6.38 -32.13 4.50
N SER A 272 5.12 -31.73 4.35
CA SER A 272 4.72 -30.31 4.21
C SER A 272 4.67 -29.55 5.54
N GLY A 273 4.89 -30.22 6.66
CA GLY A 273 4.85 -29.66 7.99
C GLY A 273 5.96 -28.65 8.20
N VAL A 274 5.64 -27.56 8.88
CA VAL A 274 6.56 -26.42 9.04
C VAL A 274 6.48 -25.84 10.43
N TRP A 275 7.65 -25.52 10.99
CA TRP A 275 7.74 -24.78 12.24
C TRP A 275 7.47 -23.30 11.99
N SER A 276 6.65 -22.72 12.85
CA SER A 276 6.32 -21.31 12.85
C SER A 276 6.63 -20.71 14.22
N ARG A 277 7.29 -19.54 14.23
CA ARG A 277 7.49 -18.76 15.44
C ARG A 277 7.31 -17.27 15.13
N PRO A 278 6.08 -16.76 15.20
CA PRO A 278 5.82 -15.38 14.82
C PRO A 278 6.47 -14.38 15.78
N GLU A 279 6.76 -13.20 15.24
CA GLU A 279 7.51 -12.13 15.91
C GLU A 279 6.90 -10.76 15.57
N VAL A 280 6.96 -9.83 16.53
CA VAL A 280 6.68 -8.41 16.32
C VAL A 280 7.91 -7.59 16.70
N GLY A 281 8.32 -6.68 15.83
CA GLY A 281 9.28 -5.62 16.14
C GLY A 281 8.54 -4.34 16.52
N PHE A 282 8.97 -3.69 17.60
CA PHE A 282 8.37 -2.45 18.10
C PHE A 282 9.33 -1.27 17.99
N PHE A 283 8.77 -0.10 17.73
CA PHE A 283 9.49 1.16 17.65
C PHE A 283 8.94 2.11 18.71
N VAL A 284 9.78 2.46 19.68
CA VAL A 284 9.47 3.32 20.80
C VAL A 284 9.55 4.79 20.37
N THR A 285 8.85 5.66 21.08
CA THR A 285 9.01 7.10 20.96
C THR A 285 9.28 7.74 22.31
N ASP A 286 10.34 8.53 22.37
CA ASP A 286 10.65 9.40 23.51
C ASP A 286 10.05 10.80 23.35
N GLU A 287 9.49 11.09 22.16
CA GLU A 287 8.83 12.36 21.88
C GLU A 287 7.49 12.45 22.63
N PRO A 288 7.10 13.63 23.13
CA PRO A 288 5.82 13.80 23.79
C PRO A 288 4.65 13.39 22.89
N VAL A 289 3.94 12.32 23.27
CA VAL A 289 2.72 11.88 22.58
C VAL A 289 1.59 12.87 22.86
N LYS A 290 1.13 13.54 21.80
CA LYS A 290 -0.01 14.48 21.81
C LYS A 290 -1.33 13.77 21.56
N TYR A 291 -1.30 12.70 20.77
CA TYR A 291 -2.48 11.96 20.34
C TYR A 291 -2.33 10.47 20.63
N LYS A 292 -3.13 9.94 21.57
CA LYS A 292 -3.24 8.50 21.79
C LYS A 292 -4.02 7.87 20.64
N VAL A 293 -3.36 7.00 19.88
CA VAL A 293 -3.98 6.21 18.80
C VAL A 293 -4.74 5.04 19.39
N ARG A 294 -5.93 4.80 18.85
CA ARG A 294 -6.74 3.60 19.09
C ARG A 294 -7.17 3.04 17.75
N ASN A 295 -6.98 1.75 17.57
CA ASN A 295 -7.58 1.01 16.47
C ASN A 295 -8.92 0.49 16.94
N ASP A 296 -9.96 0.72 16.15
CA ASP A 296 -11.33 0.42 16.51
C ASP A 296 -12.11 -0.05 15.28
N PHE A 297 -13.16 -0.81 15.51
CA PHE A 297 -13.95 -1.45 14.46
C PHE A 297 -15.32 -0.79 14.33
N ILE A 298 -15.87 -0.84 13.12
CA ILE A 298 -17.29 -0.55 12.88
C ILE A 298 -17.92 -1.83 12.31
N PRO A 299 -18.21 -2.83 13.15
CA PRO A 299 -18.65 -4.14 12.67
C PRO A 299 -20.14 -4.15 12.32
N ASN A 300 -20.51 -5.00 11.37
CA ASN A 300 -21.89 -5.40 11.14
C ASN A 300 -21.92 -6.90 10.87
N ALA A 301 -22.34 -7.70 11.86
CA ALA A 301 -22.49 -9.14 11.74
C ALA A 301 -23.96 -9.60 11.63
N GLY A 302 -24.91 -8.66 11.74
CA GLY A 302 -26.35 -8.95 11.88
C GLY A 302 -27.14 -8.95 10.57
N PHE A 303 -26.48 -9.19 9.43
CA PHE A 303 -27.09 -9.11 8.12
C PHE A 303 -27.18 -10.47 7.44
N GLU A 304 -28.18 -10.62 6.55
CA GLU A 304 -28.30 -11.74 5.62
C GLU A 304 -28.33 -11.17 4.20
N ILE A 305 -27.53 -11.73 3.29
CA ILE A 305 -27.57 -11.36 1.87
C ILE A 305 -28.64 -12.24 1.21
N PRO A 306 -29.71 -11.66 0.62
CA PRO A 306 -30.71 -12.46 -0.08
C PRO A 306 -30.08 -13.30 -1.20
N PRO A 307 -30.50 -14.56 -1.38
CA PRO A 307 -29.99 -15.41 -2.46
C PRO A 307 -30.10 -14.72 -3.82
N ASN A 308 -29.05 -14.82 -4.63
CA ASN A 308 -28.95 -14.25 -5.98
C ASN A 308 -29.08 -12.71 -6.06
N HIS A 309 -29.02 -11.99 -4.94
CA HIS A 309 -29.01 -10.52 -4.99
C HIS A 309 -27.71 -10.03 -5.65
N PRO A 310 -27.78 -9.22 -6.72
CA PRO A 310 -26.61 -8.90 -7.54
C PRO A 310 -25.63 -7.96 -6.83
N ARG A 311 -26.13 -6.99 -6.05
CA ARG A 311 -25.33 -6.02 -5.28
C ARG A 311 -26.08 -5.56 -4.04
N TYR A 312 -25.88 -6.26 -2.92
CA TYR A 312 -26.57 -5.95 -1.66
C TYR A 312 -25.72 -5.00 -0.83
N ARG A 313 -26.27 -3.83 -0.47
CA ARG A 313 -25.56 -2.83 0.35
C ARG A 313 -25.89 -3.06 1.81
N ILE A 314 -24.84 -3.22 2.61
CA ILE A 314 -24.91 -3.21 4.08
C ILE A 314 -24.02 -2.09 4.59
N GLY A 315 -24.29 -1.65 5.81
CA GLY A 315 -23.48 -0.63 6.46
C GLY A 315 -23.77 -0.58 7.94
N THR A 316 -22.94 0.17 8.64
CA THR A 316 -23.07 0.52 10.05
C THR A 316 -22.41 1.87 10.24
N SER A 317 -22.71 2.54 11.33
CA SER A 317 -22.17 3.86 11.62
C SER A 317 -21.85 3.95 13.09
N ARG A 318 -20.84 4.76 13.42
CA ARG A 318 -20.49 5.06 14.81
C ARG A 318 -20.43 6.56 15.00
N LEU A 319 -21.02 7.04 16.09
CA LEU A 319 -20.88 8.43 16.52
C LEU A 319 -19.50 8.62 17.15
N LEU A 320 -18.77 9.63 16.68
CA LEU A 320 -17.54 10.10 17.32
C LEU A 320 -17.89 11.30 18.20
N GLU A 321 -17.82 11.12 19.52
CA GLU A 321 -18.26 12.14 20.50
C GLU A 321 -17.30 13.32 20.64
N LYS A 322 -16.10 13.21 20.06
CA LYS A 322 -15.04 14.22 20.10
C LYS A 322 -14.39 14.33 18.74
N ASP A 323 -13.80 15.49 18.48
CA ASP A 323 -12.93 15.71 17.34
C ASP A 323 -11.87 14.61 17.29
N THR A 324 -11.84 13.89 16.17
CA THR A 324 -11.04 12.69 15.99
C THR A 324 -10.29 12.78 14.68
N LEU A 325 -8.98 12.57 14.75
CA LEU A 325 -8.13 12.43 13.57
C LEU A 325 -8.14 10.97 13.14
N VAL A 326 -8.56 10.71 11.91
CA VAL A 326 -8.51 9.36 11.32
C VAL A 326 -7.20 9.23 10.56
N LEU A 327 -6.39 8.25 10.94
CA LEU A 327 -5.08 8.00 10.31
C LEU A 327 -5.16 6.93 9.21
N THR A 328 -5.99 5.91 9.44
CA THR A 328 -6.03 4.71 8.58
C THR A 328 -7.46 4.26 8.41
N TYR A 329 -7.79 3.83 7.19
CA TYR A 329 -9.01 3.10 6.87
C TYR A 329 -8.64 1.69 6.46
N TRP A 330 -9.39 0.71 6.94
CA TRP A 330 -9.14 -0.69 6.65
C TRP A 330 -10.46 -1.42 6.40
N PRO A 331 -11.00 -1.33 5.17
CA PRO A 331 -12.17 -2.12 4.81
C PRO A 331 -11.80 -3.61 4.84
N HIS A 332 -12.62 -4.41 5.50
CA HIS A 332 -12.48 -5.86 5.55
C HIS A 332 -13.83 -6.52 5.31
N ALA A 333 -13.84 -7.54 4.45
CA ALA A 333 -15.01 -8.36 4.20
C ALA A 333 -14.61 -9.72 3.61
N HIS A 334 -15.52 -10.70 3.71
CA HIS A 334 -15.33 -12.03 3.14
C HIS A 334 -15.74 -12.07 1.64
N LEU A 335 -15.79 -13.28 1.07
CA LEU A 335 -15.88 -13.63 -0.36
C LEU A 335 -16.98 -12.94 -1.21
N ARG A 336 -17.99 -12.31 -0.62
CA ARG A 336 -19.11 -11.70 -1.37
C ARG A 336 -19.00 -10.18 -1.51
N ALA A 337 -18.06 -9.54 -0.82
CA ALA A 337 -17.86 -8.12 -0.95
C ALA A 337 -17.25 -7.77 -2.31
N THR A 338 -17.70 -6.65 -2.88
CA THR A 338 -17.23 -6.14 -4.17
C THR A 338 -16.92 -4.64 -4.12
N ALA A 339 -17.25 -3.97 -3.01
CA ALA A 339 -16.95 -2.57 -2.78
C ALA A 339 -17.02 -2.26 -1.27
N ALA A 340 -16.28 -1.24 -0.83
CA ALA A 340 -16.35 -0.71 0.52
C ALA A 340 -16.28 0.82 0.52
N ARG A 341 -17.10 1.49 1.33
CA ARG A 341 -17.18 2.95 1.37
C ARG A 341 -17.20 3.48 2.80
N TYR A 342 -16.38 4.50 3.05
CA TYR A 342 -16.42 5.31 4.26
C TYR A 342 -16.89 6.73 3.93
N THR A 343 -17.88 7.19 4.68
CA THR A 343 -18.44 8.54 4.56
C THR A 343 -18.49 9.17 5.94
N ALA A 344 -17.96 10.38 6.09
CA ALA A 344 -18.16 11.19 7.27
C ALA A 344 -19.48 11.95 7.11
N ILE A 345 -20.30 11.96 8.17
CA ILE A 345 -21.53 12.75 8.26
C ILE A 345 -21.33 13.74 9.41
N TYR A 346 -21.30 15.03 9.10
CA TYR A 346 -21.05 16.10 10.05
C TYR A 346 -22.33 16.54 10.79
N PRO A 347 -22.24 17.25 11.93
CA PRO A 347 -23.41 17.68 12.70
C PRO A 347 -24.40 18.57 11.95
N ASP A 348 -23.95 19.25 10.89
CA ASP A 348 -24.79 20.08 10.01
C ASP A 348 -25.46 19.27 8.87
N GLY A 349 -25.21 17.96 8.81
CA GLY A 349 -25.73 17.06 7.79
C GLY A 349 -24.90 17.01 6.51
N THR A 350 -23.77 17.72 6.43
CA THR A 350 -22.86 17.57 5.28
C THR A 350 -22.19 16.21 5.28
N GLU A 351 -21.94 15.68 4.09
CA GLU A 351 -21.28 14.40 3.88
C GLU A 351 -19.94 14.59 3.16
N GLU A 352 -18.91 13.89 3.63
CA GLU A 352 -17.61 13.82 2.97
C GLU A 352 -17.27 12.36 2.65
N LEU A 353 -16.91 12.09 1.39
CA LEU A 353 -16.40 10.78 0.99
C LEU A 353 -14.95 10.65 1.46
N LEU A 354 -14.70 9.71 2.37
CA LEU A 354 -13.38 9.48 2.95
C LEU A 354 -12.60 8.41 2.20
N LEU A 355 -13.28 7.33 1.78
CA LEU A 355 -12.70 6.22 1.03
C LEU A 355 -13.79 5.51 0.23
N ASP A 356 -13.47 5.12 -1.01
CA ASP A 356 -14.30 4.25 -1.85
C ASP A 356 -13.40 3.22 -2.52
N VAL A 357 -13.61 1.93 -2.24
CA VAL A 357 -12.84 0.80 -2.78
C VAL A 357 -13.74 -0.08 -3.62
#